data_AF-A0A918P3Q7-F1
#
_entry.id   AF-A0A918P3Q7-F1
#
_cell.length_a   1.000
_cell.length_b   1.000
_cell.length_c   1.000
_cell.angle_alpha   90.00
_cell.angle_beta   90.00
_cell.angle_gamma   90.00
#
_symmetry.space_group_name_H-M   'P 1'
#
loop_
_entity.id
_entity.type
_entity.pdbx_description
1 polymer ?
#
loop_
_entity_poly.entity_id
_entity_poly.type
_entity_poly.pdbx_seq_one_letter_code
_entity_poly.pdbx_strand_id
1 'polypeptide(L)'
;MLFPKPACRVCEARQACTGNAEGSGRHIILLPQPLQEIQTRVRREQETPQWRQHYAIRAGCEATVSETVRTHGLRRCRYRGMAKSHAQHVPTAAGTNIIRLSGHFLPGASPPRPPRPESRFHRLCQTLDI
;
A
#
# COMPACT_ATOMS: atom_id res chain seq x y z
N MET A 1 16.78 6.74 -8.25
CA MET A 1 18.25 6.63 -8.38
C MET A 1 18.68 5.26 -7.92
N LEU A 2 19.56 4.58 -8.65
CA LEU A 2 20.12 3.29 -8.25
C LEU A 2 21.20 3.53 -7.18
N PHE A 3 21.13 2.83 -6.05
CA PHE A 3 22.24 2.84 -5.09
C PHE A 3 23.50 2.25 -5.75
N PRO A 4 24.68 2.89 -5.65
CA PRO A 4 25.86 2.47 -6.38
C PRO A 4 26.29 1.05 -6.01
N LYS A 5 26.45 0.17 -7.02
CA LYS A 5 26.96 -1.20 -6.82
C LYS A 5 28.31 -1.25 -6.06
N PRO A 6 29.29 -0.35 -6.32
CA PRO A 6 30.55 -0.36 -5.57
C PRO A 6 30.36 -0.10 -4.08
N ALA A 7 29.56 0.92 -3.73
CA ALA A 7 29.22 1.24 -2.34
C ALA A 7 28.45 0.08 -1.66
N CYS A 8 27.55 -0.59 -2.38
CA CYS A 8 26.81 -1.74 -1.88
C CYS A 8 27.68 -2.98 -1.64
N ARG A 9 28.79 -3.15 -2.39
CA ARG A 9 29.68 -4.31 -2.26
C ARG A 9 30.56 -4.23 -1.02
N VAL A 10 31.02 -3.03 -0.65
CA VAL A 10 31.93 -2.81 0.49
C VAL A 10 31.22 -2.59 1.83
N CYS A 11 29.88 -2.53 1.83
CA CYS A 11 29.10 -2.29 3.04
C CYS A 11 29.03 -3.52 3.96
N GLU A 12 29.41 -3.37 5.24
CA GLU A 12 29.39 -4.45 6.24
C GLU A 12 27.97 -4.98 6.52
N ALA A 13 26.96 -4.09 6.49
CA ALA A 13 25.55 -4.45 6.69
C ALA A 13 24.91 -5.17 5.47
N ARG A 14 25.68 -5.41 4.39
CA ARG A 14 25.18 -6.00 3.13
C ARG A 14 24.52 -7.37 3.32
N GLN A 15 25.10 -8.24 4.15
CA GLN A 15 24.56 -9.59 4.39
C GLN A 15 23.19 -9.53 5.07
N ALA A 16 23.00 -8.61 6.04
CA ALA A 16 21.72 -8.36 6.67
C ALA A 16 20.71 -7.70 5.71
N CYS A 17 21.16 -6.76 4.86
CA CYS A 17 20.30 -5.96 3.98
C CYS A 17 19.73 -6.73 2.77
N THR A 18 20.56 -7.51 2.06
CA THR A 18 20.17 -8.13 0.78
C THR A 18 19.91 -9.63 0.87
N GLY A 19 20.40 -10.30 1.92
CA GLY A 19 20.18 -11.72 2.20
C GLY A 19 20.59 -12.68 1.07
N ASN A 20 21.29 -12.19 0.04
CA ASN A 20 21.59 -12.95 -1.17
C ASN A 20 23.08 -13.30 -1.19
N ALA A 21 23.38 -14.59 -1.11
CA ALA A 21 24.74 -15.15 -1.08
C ALA A 21 25.49 -15.02 -2.43
N GLU A 22 24.76 -14.87 -3.55
CA GLU A 22 25.32 -14.88 -4.91
C GLU A 22 25.88 -13.53 -5.40
N GLY A 23 26.12 -12.57 -4.51
CA GLY A 23 26.80 -11.32 -4.90
C GLY A 23 25.91 -10.29 -5.63
N SER A 24 24.67 -10.61 -6.01
CA SER A 24 23.75 -9.70 -6.66
C SER A 24 23.17 -8.67 -5.67
N GLY A 25 23.57 -7.40 -5.81
CA GLY A 25 23.01 -6.30 -5.02
C GLY A 25 21.55 -6.02 -5.40
N ARG A 26 20.72 -5.61 -4.44
CA ARG A 26 19.35 -5.16 -4.71
C ARG A 26 19.35 -3.74 -5.25
N HIS A 27 18.43 -3.44 -6.17
CA HIS A 27 18.17 -2.07 -6.59
C HIS A 27 17.38 -1.37 -5.48
N ILE A 28 18.05 -0.47 -4.76
CA ILE A 28 17.40 0.45 -3.82
C ILE A 28 17.19 1.77 -4.55
N ILE A 29 15.96 2.27 -4.52
CA ILE A 29 15.60 3.58 -5.04
C ILE A 29 15.51 4.54 -3.86
N LEU A 30 16.52 5.40 -3.72
CA LEU A 30 16.48 6.53 -2.79
C LEU A 30 15.92 7.75 -3.52
N LEU A 31 15.07 8.50 -2.83
CA LEU A 31 14.61 9.80 -3.32
C LEU A 31 15.73 10.84 -3.17
N PRO A 32 15.83 11.83 -4.08
CA PRO A 32 16.62 13.03 -3.83
C PRO A 32 16.30 13.64 -2.47
N GLN A 33 17.30 14.18 -1.77
CA GLN A 33 17.16 14.69 -0.41
C GLN A 33 15.94 15.61 -0.20
N PRO A 34 15.64 16.61 -1.07
CA PRO A 34 14.47 17.48 -0.87
C PRO A 34 13.14 16.70 -0.85
N LEU A 35 13.02 15.68 -1.72
CA LEU A 35 11.81 14.84 -1.76
C LEU A 35 11.74 13.88 -0.57
N GLN A 36 12.90 13.38 -0.13
CA GLN A 36 12.99 12.52 1.05
C GLN A 36 12.56 13.27 2.32
N GLU A 37 12.99 14.53 2.48
CA GLU A 37 12.61 15.38 3.61
C GLU A 37 11.11 15.68 3.62
N ILE A 38 10.54 16.04 2.45
CA ILE A 38 9.09 16.24 2.30
C ILE A 38 8.33 14.96 2.67
N GLN A 39 8.75 13.81 2.15
CA GLN A 39 8.08 12.55 2.42
C GLN A 39 8.17 12.18 3.91
N THR A 40 9.31 12.41 4.55
CA THR A 40 9.52 12.13 5.97
C THR A 40 8.62 13.02 6.83
N ARG A 41 8.54 14.32 6.53
CA ARG A 41 7.65 15.26 7.22
C ARG A 41 6.18 14.83 7.09
N VAL A 42 5.72 14.57 5.86
CA VAL A 42 4.33 14.15 5.61
C VAL A 42 4.01 12.84 6.34
N ARG A 43 4.90 11.85 6.38
CA ARG A 43 4.67 10.60 7.14
C ARG A 43 4.50 10.84 8.63
N ARG A 44 5.27 11.75 9.22
CA ARG A 44 5.08 12.13 10.64
C ARG A 44 3.73 12.79 10.86
N GLU A 45 3.29 13.67 9.95
CA GLU A 45 1.96 14.29 10.03
C GLU A 45 0.83 13.24 9.96
N GLN A 46 1.01 12.16 9.18
CA GLN A 46 0.03 11.07 9.06
C GLN A 46 -0.24 10.33 10.37
N GLU A 47 0.70 10.38 11.31
CA GLU A 47 0.54 9.75 12.62
C GLU A 47 -0.41 10.53 13.53
N THR A 48 -0.66 11.82 13.22
CA THR A 48 -1.53 12.67 14.05
C THR A 48 -3.01 12.28 13.93
N PRO A 49 -3.80 12.38 15.03
CA PRO A 49 -5.24 12.11 14.99
C PRO A 49 -6.01 13.00 14.01
N GLN A 50 -5.62 14.28 13.94
CA GLN A 50 -6.23 15.26 13.05
C GLN A 50 -6.05 14.83 11.58
N TRP A 51 -4.83 14.50 11.18
CA TRP A 51 -4.56 14.05 9.81
C TRP A 51 -5.37 12.79 9.46
N ARG A 52 -5.43 11.81 10.38
CA ARG A 52 -6.22 10.59 10.18
C ARG A 52 -7.71 10.88 10.00
N GLN A 53 -8.28 11.79 10.79
CA GLN A 53 -9.67 12.19 10.68
C GLN A 53 -9.95 12.85 9.32
N HIS A 54 -9.08 13.77 8.89
CA HIS A 54 -9.19 14.40 7.57
C HIS A 54 -9.04 13.39 6.43
N TYR A 55 -8.12 12.43 6.56
CA TYR A 55 -7.85 11.43 5.52
C TYR A 55 -8.88 10.30 5.47
N ALA A 56 -9.67 10.07 6.54
CA ALA A 56 -10.63 8.97 6.64
C ALA A 56 -11.64 8.96 5.47
N ILE A 57 -12.10 10.14 5.03
CA ILE A 57 -13.00 10.29 3.88
C ILE A 57 -12.35 9.70 2.61
N ARG A 58 -11.10 10.09 2.35
CA ARG A 58 -10.35 9.63 1.18
C ARG A 58 -10.01 8.15 1.26
N ALA A 59 -9.62 7.67 2.45
CA ALA A 59 -9.33 6.26 2.69
C ALA A 59 -10.54 5.36 2.36
N GLY A 60 -11.77 5.83 2.67
CA GLY A 60 -13.01 5.15 2.31
C GLY A 60 -13.17 4.98 0.79
N CYS A 61 -13.00 6.07 0.03
CA CYS A 61 -13.06 6.04 -1.43
C CYS A 61 -11.97 5.15 -2.05
N GLU A 62 -10.73 5.27 -1.58
CA GLU A 62 -9.61 4.47 -2.08
C GLU A 62 -9.80 2.97 -1.79
N ALA A 63 -10.38 2.62 -0.64
CA ALA A 63 -10.74 1.24 -0.32
C ALA A 63 -11.77 0.68 -1.31
N THR A 64 -12.82 1.44 -1.64
CA THR A 64 -13.85 1.03 -2.62
C THR A 64 -13.28 0.89 -4.03
N VAL A 65 -12.43 1.83 -4.47
CA VAL A 65 -11.74 1.73 -5.76
C VAL A 65 -10.83 0.50 -5.79
N SER A 66 -10.10 0.26 -4.71
CA SER A 66 -9.24 -0.92 -4.58
C SER A 66 -10.04 -2.23 -4.69
N GLU A 67 -11.17 -2.32 -4.00
CA GLU A 67 -12.07 -3.47 -4.02
C GLU A 67 -12.64 -3.71 -5.43
N THR A 68 -13.25 -2.70 -6.04
CA THR A 68 -13.80 -2.80 -7.40
C THR A 68 -12.76 -3.20 -8.44
N VAL A 69 -11.52 -2.68 -8.33
CA VAL A 69 -10.42 -3.03 -9.23
C VAL A 69 -9.94 -4.47 -9.00
N ARG A 70 -9.67 -4.85 -7.75
CA ARG A 70 -9.00 -6.13 -7.43
C ARG A 70 -9.96 -7.32 -7.41
N THR A 71 -11.16 -7.13 -6.90
CA THR A 71 -12.15 -8.20 -6.70
C THR A 71 -13.11 -8.29 -7.88
N HIS A 72 -13.47 -7.16 -8.49
CA HIS A 72 -14.53 -7.10 -9.51
C HIS A 72 -14.04 -6.74 -10.91
N GLY A 73 -12.72 -6.60 -11.11
CA GLY A 73 -12.13 -6.44 -12.43
C GLY A 73 -12.46 -5.12 -13.15
N LEU A 74 -12.77 -4.05 -12.40
CA LEU A 74 -13.26 -2.77 -12.95
C LEU A 74 -12.38 -2.16 -14.07
N ARG A 75 -11.08 -2.48 -14.12
CA ARG A 75 -10.15 -2.01 -15.17
C ARG A 75 -10.32 -2.70 -16.53
N ARG A 76 -11.17 -3.73 -16.63
CA ARG A 76 -11.39 -4.51 -17.85
C ARG A 76 -12.87 -4.50 -18.23
N CYS A 77 -13.20 -3.78 -19.29
CA CYS A 77 -14.53 -3.82 -19.91
C CYS A 77 -14.55 -4.80 -21.08
N ARG A 78 -15.57 -5.66 -21.15
CA ARG A 78 -15.76 -6.59 -22.27
C ARG A 78 -16.18 -5.88 -23.56
N TYR A 79 -16.79 -4.71 -23.41
CA TYR A 79 -17.33 -3.91 -24.49
C TYR A 79 -16.49 -2.65 -24.72
N ARG A 80 -16.44 -2.20 -25.98
CA ARG A 80 -15.80 -0.94 -26.38
C ARG A 80 -16.81 0.21 -26.41
N GLY A 81 -16.38 1.40 -25.99
CA GLY A 81 -17.18 2.63 -25.99
C GLY A 81 -17.75 2.98 -24.61
N MET A 82 -17.76 4.29 -24.29
CA MET A 82 -18.08 4.81 -22.96
C MET A 82 -19.46 4.38 -22.46
N ALA A 83 -20.48 4.39 -23.32
CA ALA A 83 -21.85 4.00 -22.93
C ALA A 83 -21.92 2.53 -22.46
N LYS A 84 -21.24 1.62 -23.17
CA LYS A 84 -21.21 0.20 -22.81
C LYS A 84 -20.35 -0.08 -21.58
N SER A 85 -19.24 0.66 -21.42
CA SER A 85 -18.43 0.61 -20.19
C SER A 85 -19.23 1.08 -18.98
N HIS A 86 -19.99 2.17 -19.11
CA HIS A 86 -20.89 2.66 -18.07
C HIS A 86 -21.94 1.60 -17.69
N ALA A 87 -22.59 0.99 -18.68
CA ALA A 87 -23.55 -0.08 -18.45
C ALA A 87 -22.95 -1.30 -17.73
N GLN A 88 -21.66 -1.61 -17.91
CA GLN A 88 -20.96 -2.64 -17.14
C GLN A 88 -20.61 -2.17 -15.72
N HIS A 89 -20.20 -0.91 -15.55
CA HIS A 89 -19.79 -0.39 -14.24
C HIS A 89 -20.94 -0.24 -13.24
N VAL A 90 -22.14 0.11 -13.69
CA VAL A 90 -23.33 0.24 -12.83
C VAL A 90 -23.62 -1.04 -12.03
N PRO A 91 -23.79 -2.23 -12.65
CA PRO A 91 -24.01 -3.47 -11.91
C PRO A 91 -22.79 -3.88 -11.07
N THR A 92 -21.56 -3.58 -11.50
CA THR A 92 -20.36 -3.79 -10.67
C THR A 92 -20.41 -2.96 -9.39
N ALA A 93 -20.79 -1.68 -9.48
CA ALA A 93 -20.94 -0.80 -8.32
C ALA A 93 -22.07 -1.28 -7.40
N ALA A 94 -23.21 -1.69 -7.97
CA ALA A 94 -24.32 -2.24 -7.20
C ALA A 94 -23.92 -3.52 -6.45
N GLY A 95 -23.25 -4.47 -7.13
CA GLY A 95 -22.74 -5.69 -6.50
C GLY A 95 -21.72 -5.41 -5.40
N THR A 96 -20.84 -4.43 -5.59
CA THR A 96 -19.89 -3.98 -4.55
C THR A 96 -20.64 -3.47 -3.32
N ASN A 97 -21.68 -2.65 -3.50
CA ASN A 97 -22.48 -2.16 -2.38
C ASN A 97 -23.17 -3.30 -1.62
N ILE A 98 -23.71 -4.29 -2.33
CA ILE A 98 -24.35 -5.47 -1.71
C ILE A 98 -23.34 -6.27 -0.87
N ILE A 99 -22.15 -6.53 -1.41
CA ILE A 99 -21.09 -7.26 -0.69
C ILE A 99 -20.67 -6.49 0.57
N ARG A 100 -20.48 -5.17 0.47
CA ARG A 100 -20.11 -4.34 1.62
C ARG A 100 -21.20 -4.30 2.67
N LEU A 101 -22.47 -4.23 2.28
CA LEU A 101 -23.61 -4.32 3.19
C LEU A 101 -23.66 -5.69 3.89
N SER A 102 -23.39 -6.78 3.16
CA SER A 102 -23.36 -8.13 3.75
C SER A 102 -22.26 -8.32 4.81
N GLY A 103 -21.16 -7.57 4.68
CA GLY A 103 -20.05 -7.57 5.65
C GLY A 103 -20.11 -6.43 6.67
N HIS A 104 -21.20 -5.66 6.71
CA HIS A 104 -21.34 -4.54 7.64
C HIS A 104 -21.72 -5.03 9.03
N PHE A 105 -20.87 -4.75 10.02
CA PHE A 105 -21.13 -5.03 11.43
C PHE A 105 -21.62 -3.79 12.15
N LEU A 106 -22.46 -3.97 13.16
CA LEU A 106 -22.82 -2.90 14.09
C LEU A 106 -21.56 -2.40 14.84
N PRO A 107 -21.54 -1.15 15.31
CA PRO A 107 -20.48 -0.65 16.18
C PRO A 107 -20.24 -1.61 17.35
N GLY A 108 -18.99 -2.04 17.55
CA GLY A 108 -18.61 -2.99 18.60
C GLY A 108 -18.84 -4.48 18.29
N ALA A 109 -19.51 -4.82 17.19
CA ALA A 109 -19.75 -6.21 16.77
C ALA A 109 -18.79 -6.70 15.67
N SER A 110 -17.84 -5.86 15.25
CA SER A 110 -16.87 -6.22 14.21
C SER A 110 -15.88 -7.27 14.72
N PRO A 111 -15.64 -8.37 13.99
CA PRO A 111 -14.62 -9.33 14.36
C PRO A 111 -13.23 -8.68 14.35
N PRO A 112 -12.31 -9.11 15.22
CA PRO A 112 -10.95 -8.58 15.23
C PRO A 112 -10.28 -8.86 13.88
N ARG A 113 -9.73 -7.81 13.27
CA ARG A 113 -8.97 -7.95 12.03
C ARG A 113 -7.65 -8.65 12.36
N PRO A 114 -7.25 -9.69 11.61
CA PRO A 114 -5.95 -10.32 11.84
C PRO A 114 -4.84 -9.28 11.66
N PRO A 115 -3.82 -9.29 12.53
CA PRO A 115 -2.72 -8.34 12.43
C PRO A 115 -2.04 -8.48 11.06
N ARG A 116 -1.59 -7.35 10.51
CA ARG A 116 -0.82 -7.37 9.27
C ARG A 116 0.49 -8.13 9.53
N PRO A 117 0.87 -9.10 8.68
CA PRO A 117 2.15 -9.79 8.82
C PRO A 117 3.30 -8.78 8.80
N GLU A 118 4.28 -8.96 9.69
CA GLU A 118 5.45 -8.10 9.73
C GLU A 118 6.29 -8.27 8.47
N SER A 119 6.61 -7.14 7.83
CA SER A 119 7.53 -7.15 6.69
C SER A 119 8.94 -7.57 7.12
N ARG A 120 9.71 -8.19 6.22
CA ARG A 120 11.13 -8.52 6.50
C ARG A 120 11.94 -7.28 6.90
N PHE A 121 11.64 -6.12 6.33
CA PHE A 121 12.31 -4.86 6.65
C PHE A 121 11.98 -4.41 8.08
N HIS A 122 10.72 -4.52 8.50
CA HIS A 122 10.31 -4.19 9.87
C HIS A 122 11.02 -5.06 10.91
N ARG A 123 11.10 -6.37 10.67
CA ARG A 123 11.89 -7.28 11.51
C ARG A 123 13.37 -6.89 11.60
N LEU A 124 13.94 -6.43 10.48
CA LEU A 124 15.33 -5.98 10.43
C LEU A 124 15.55 -4.69 11.25
N CYS A 125 14.65 -3.73 11.17
CA CYS A 125 14.66 -2.52 12.00
C CYS A 125 14.61 -2.86 13.50
N GLN A 126 13.70 -3.76 13.91
CA GLN A 126 13.61 -4.23 15.29
C GLN A 126 14.90 -4.89 15.80
N THR A 127 15.59 -5.68 14.97
CA THR A 127 16.88 -6.29 15.36
C THR A 127 18.05 -5.30 15.46
N LEU A 128 17.92 -4.11 14.86
CA LEU A 128 18.99 -3.11 14.83
C LEU A 128 18.76 -1.96 15.84
N ASP A 129 17.67 -1.99 16.62
CA ASP A 129 17.22 -0.90 17.50
C ASP A 129 17.09 0.47 16.79
N ILE A 130 16.63 0.47 15.52
CA ILE A 130 16.37 1.67 14.70
C ILE A 130 14.93 1.67 14.18
#